data_AF-A0A1X7CYA3-F1
#
_entry.id   AF-A0A1X7CYA3-F1
#
_cell.length_a   1.000
_cell.length_b   1.000
_cell.length_c   1.000
_cell.angle_alpha   90.00
_cell.angle_beta   90.00
_cell.angle_gamma   90.00
#
_symmetry.space_group_name_H-M   'P 1'
#
loop_
_entity.id
_entity.type
_entity.pdbx_description
1 polymer ?
#
loop_
_entity_poly.entity_id
_entity_poly.type
_entity_poly.pdbx_seq_one_letter_code
_entity_poly.pdbx_strand_id
1 'polypeptide(L)'
;MEYKALIAGLGNPGSEYAATRHNVGFMTADALAELASSRKSMKYKNLGSSGNYELFSINIAGSNILVTKPLTYMNLSGNAVAAVCGKFSISVKDVIVIHDELDLPQGKMKFKRGGGNNGHRGLQSIQEVMNSPEFLRIRIGIGRPEFSSQVKDYVLEEFCPKELKTVKQMTEAVIKGLDVFFRRGQGPATQFMNTFEPDESLI
;
A
#
# COMPACT_ATOMS: atom_id res chain seq x y z
N MET A 1 -14.89 19.14 0.06
CA MET A 1 -13.63 18.85 -0.64
C MET A 1 -13.79 17.50 -1.29
N GLU A 2 -13.64 17.43 -2.61
CA GLU A 2 -13.65 16.16 -3.33
C GLU A 2 -12.28 15.49 -3.18
N TYR A 3 -12.27 14.21 -2.82
CA TYR A 3 -11.05 13.41 -2.74
C TYR A 3 -10.84 12.70 -4.08
N LYS A 4 -9.65 12.83 -4.66
CA LYS A 4 -9.37 12.37 -6.03
C LYS A 4 -9.14 10.85 -6.12
N ALA A 5 -8.69 10.25 -5.02
CA ALA A 5 -8.37 8.82 -4.96
C ALA A 5 -8.37 8.33 -3.51
N LEU A 6 -8.38 7.00 -3.36
CA LEU A 6 -8.13 6.29 -2.11
C LEU A 6 -6.86 5.45 -2.24
N ILE A 7 -5.90 5.66 -1.35
CA ILE A 7 -4.75 4.77 -1.16
C ILE A 7 -5.08 3.81 -0.01
N ALA A 8 -5.03 2.50 -0.26
CA ALA A 8 -5.22 1.47 0.75
C ALA A 8 -3.89 0.73 0.99
N GLY A 9 -3.30 0.92 2.17
CA GLY A 9 -2.18 0.10 2.62
C GLY A 9 -2.71 -1.18 3.26
N LEU A 10 -2.34 -2.35 2.75
CA LEU A 10 -2.76 -3.62 3.32
C LEU A 10 -1.83 -4.09 4.45
N GLY A 11 -2.42 -4.79 5.42
CA GLY A 11 -1.75 -5.33 6.60
C GLY A 11 -2.77 -5.96 7.55
N ASN A 12 -2.28 -6.67 8.56
CA ASN A 12 -3.07 -7.13 9.70
C ASN A 12 -2.95 -6.13 10.88
N PRO A 13 -4.05 -5.84 11.59
CA PRO A 13 -4.03 -5.04 12.81
C PRO A 13 -3.43 -5.82 13.98
N GLY A 14 -2.80 -5.13 14.93
CA GLY A 14 -2.14 -5.74 16.09
C GLY A 14 -0.63 -5.49 16.07
N SER A 15 -0.05 -5.25 17.25
CA SER A 15 1.39 -4.96 17.39
C SER A 15 2.27 -6.13 16.93
N GLU A 16 1.78 -7.36 17.08
CA GLU A 16 2.45 -8.59 16.67
C GLU A 16 2.65 -8.71 15.15
N TYR A 17 1.87 -7.97 14.34
CA TYR A 17 2.01 -7.97 12.89
C TYR A 17 2.79 -6.76 12.37
N ALA A 18 3.08 -5.77 13.21
CA ALA A 18 3.57 -4.46 12.78
C ALA A 18 4.86 -4.53 11.95
N ALA A 19 5.76 -5.46 12.28
CA ALA A 19 7.04 -5.66 11.61
C ALA A 19 7.02 -6.76 10.53
N THR A 20 5.86 -7.39 10.30
CA THR A 20 5.74 -8.56 9.41
C THR A 20 5.75 -8.20 7.94
N ARG A 21 6.17 -9.14 7.09
CA ARG A 21 6.21 -8.94 5.63
C ARG A 21 4.86 -8.54 5.04
N HIS A 22 3.78 -9.10 5.58
CA HIS A 22 2.41 -8.82 5.14
C HIS A 22 1.92 -7.40 5.48
N ASN A 23 2.63 -6.69 6.36
CA ASN A 23 2.27 -5.35 6.81
C ASN A 23 3.00 -4.24 6.06
N VAL A 24 3.72 -4.55 4.97
CA VAL A 24 4.46 -3.54 4.19
C VAL A 24 3.55 -2.44 3.62
N GLY A 25 2.28 -2.74 3.34
CA GLY A 25 1.28 -1.75 2.96
C GLY A 25 0.95 -0.78 4.10
N PHE A 26 0.78 -1.27 5.32
CA PHE A 26 0.63 -0.44 6.52
C PHE A 26 1.88 0.41 6.78
N MET A 27 3.07 -0.19 6.73
CA MET A 27 4.34 0.53 6.89
C MET A 27 4.45 1.70 5.89
N THR A 28 3.99 1.49 4.65
CA THR A 28 3.97 2.54 3.62
C THR A 28 2.96 3.64 3.95
N ALA A 29 1.77 3.29 4.44
CA ALA A 29 0.76 4.26 4.87
C ALA A 29 1.24 5.08 6.07
N ASP A 30 1.92 4.44 7.03
CA ASP A 30 2.49 5.11 8.20
C ASP A 30 3.62 6.08 7.80
N ALA A 31 4.55 5.64 6.94
CA ALA A 31 5.61 6.51 6.39
C ALA A 31 5.02 7.71 5.63
N LEU A 32 3.91 7.51 4.91
CA LEU A 32 3.21 8.59 4.21
C LEU A 32 2.55 9.57 5.19
N ALA A 33 1.96 9.09 6.28
CA ALA A 33 1.38 9.92 7.33
C ALA A 33 2.47 10.76 8.05
N GLU A 34 3.61 10.14 8.37
CA GLU A 34 4.76 10.79 9.00
C GLU A 34 5.33 11.90 8.10
N LEU A 35 5.54 11.60 6.82
CA LEU A 35 6.02 12.58 5.85
C LEU A 35 5.04 13.74 5.67
N ALA A 36 3.74 13.44 5.57
CA ALA A 36 2.71 14.46 5.39
C ALA A 36 2.55 15.34 6.64
N SER A 37 2.75 14.78 7.83
CA SER A 37 2.69 15.51 9.11
C SER A 37 3.88 16.45 9.30
N SER A 38 5.06 16.07 8.79
CA SER A 38 6.27 16.90 8.87
C SER A 38 6.36 17.95 7.76
N ARG A 39 5.69 17.75 6.61
CA ARG A 39 5.71 18.67 5.47
C ARG A 39 4.44 19.52 5.38
N LYS A 40 4.57 20.82 5.70
CA LYS A 40 3.46 21.79 5.60
C LYS A 40 2.75 21.82 4.24
N SER A 41 3.48 21.53 3.15
CA SER A 41 2.92 21.50 1.80
C SER A 41 1.96 20.33 1.55
N MET A 42 2.07 19.23 2.32
CA MET A 42 1.28 18.02 2.12
C MET A 42 -0.04 18.00 2.91
N LYS A 43 -0.37 19.06 3.66
CA LYS A 43 -1.65 19.25 4.39
C LYS A 43 -2.25 17.94 4.93
N TYR A 44 -1.62 17.36 5.95
CA TYR A 44 -2.13 16.19 6.64
C TYR A 44 -3.39 16.50 7.47
N LYS A 45 -4.38 15.61 7.43
CA LYS A 45 -5.55 15.64 8.31
C LYS A 45 -5.93 14.22 8.74
N ASN A 46 -5.84 13.93 10.03
CA ASN A 46 -6.40 12.71 10.59
C ASN A 46 -7.94 12.78 10.54
N LEU A 47 -8.59 11.77 9.95
CA LEU A 47 -10.05 11.67 9.84
C LEU A 47 -10.65 10.68 10.85
N GLY A 48 -9.81 10.10 11.71
CA GLY A 48 -10.16 9.17 12.77
C GLY A 48 -10.13 7.72 12.33
N SER A 49 -10.55 6.85 13.23
CA SER A 49 -10.78 5.43 12.97
C SER A 49 -12.28 5.13 13.04
N SER A 50 -12.70 4.17 12.23
CA SER A 50 -13.92 3.39 12.43
C SER A 50 -13.48 1.99 12.84
N GLY A 51 -14.35 1.18 13.45
CA GLY A 51 -13.97 -0.17 13.92
C GLY A 51 -13.30 -1.05 12.85
N ASN A 52 -13.48 -0.73 11.56
CA ASN A 52 -12.92 -1.49 10.43
C ASN A 52 -11.73 -0.81 9.72
N TYR A 53 -11.39 0.45 10.01
CA TYR A 53 -10.30 1.16 9.32
C TYR A 53 -9.78 2.39 10.08
N GLU A 54 -8.50 2.72 9.89
CA GLU A 54 -7.96 4.06 10.15
C GLU A 54 -7.99 4.87 8.86
N LEU A 55 -8.31 6.16 8.96
CA LEU A 55 -8.41 7.03 7.80
C LEU A 55 -7.75 8.38 8.08
N PHE A 56 -6.94 8.83 7.12
CA PHE A 56 -6.44 10.19 7.07
C PHE A 56 -6.47 10.70 5.64
N SER A 57 -6.29 12.01 5.48
CA SER A 57 -6.11 12.62 4.18
C SER A 57 -4.83 13.42 4.10
N ILE A 58 -4.31 13.50 2.88
CA ILE A 58 -3.12 14.26 2.52
C ILE A 58 -3.39 15.05 1.25
N ASN A 59 -2.64 16.12 1.06
CA ASN A 59 -2.44 16.74 -0.24
C ASN A 59 -1.11 16.25 -0.83
N ILE A 60 -1.16 15.69 -2.03
CA ILE A 60 0.04 15.31 -2.77
C ILE A 60 -0.13 15.81 -4.21
N ALA A 61 0.90 16.49 -4.73
CA ALA A 61 0.83 17.08 -6.07
C ALA A 61 -0.42 17.95 -6.32
N GLY A 62 -0.90 18.69 -5.31
CA GLY A 62 -2.10 19.51 -5.40
C GLY A 62 -3.43 18.73 -5.36
N SER A 63 -3.39 17.40 -5.29
CA SER A 63 -4.58 16.54 -5.19
C SER A 63 -4.85 16.14 -3.73
N ASN A 64 -6.10 16.23 -3.28
CA ASN A 64 -6.51 15.72 -1.96
C ASN A 64 -6.80 14.23 -2.06
N ILE A 65 -6.09 13.41 -1.30
CA ILE A 65 -6.12 11.95 -1.36
C ILE A 65 -6.49 11.40 0.01
N LEU A 66 -7.35 10.39 0.03
CA LEU A 66 -7.63 9.59 1.22
C LEU A 66 -6.60 8.47 1.33
N VAL A 67 -6.19 8.16 2.55
CA VAL A 67 -5.33 7.02 2.86
C VAL A 67 -5.98 6.22 3.97
N THR A 68 -6.15 4.92 3.73
CA THR A 68 -6.76 3.99 4.68
C THR A 68 -5.81 2.84 5.03
N LYS A 69 -5.83 2.46 6.31
CA LYS A 69 -5.34 1.17 6.78
C LYS A 69 -6.55 0.35 7.24
N PRO A 70 -6.95 -0.72 6.51
CA PRO A 70 -7.99 -1.63 6.94
C PRO A 70 -7.68 -2.26 8.30
N LEU A 71 -8.42 -1.93 9.36
CA LEU A 71 -8.27 -2.55 10.68
C LEU A 71 -9.01 -3.91 10.81
N THR A 72 -9.33 -4.52 9.68
CA THR A 72 -9.82 -5.89 9.61
C THR A 72 -8.65 -6.85 9.43
N TYR A 73 -8.84 -8.15 9.67
CA TYR A 73 -7.90 -9.14 9.15
C TYR A 73 -7.76 -9.03 7.62
N MET A 74 -6.60 -9.42 7.11
CA MET A 74 -6.24 -9.27 5.70
C MET A 74 -7.29 -9.85 4.73
N ASN A 75 -7.87 -11.00 5.05
CA ASN A 75 -8.89 -11.64 4.21
C ASN A 75 -10.23 -10.89 4.16
N LEU A 76 -10.39 -9.83 4.97
CA LEU A 76 -11.58 -8.99 5.05
C LEU A 76 -11.31 -7.53 4.65
N SER A 77 -10.11 -7.21 4.12
CA SER A 77 -9.73 -5.84 3.73
C SER A 77 -10.70 -5.19 2.74
N GLY A 78 -11.39 -5.98 1.91
CA GLY A 78 -12.40 -5.48 0.97
C GLY A 78 -13.54 -4.73 1.66
N ASN A 79 -13.97 -5.18 2.84
CA ASN A 79 -15.04 -4.53 3.60
C ASN A 79 -14.66 -3.12 4.03
N ALA A 80 -13.41 -2.95 4.51
CA ALA A 80 -12.89 -1.66 4.92
C ALA A 80 -12.73 -0.71 3.73
N VAL A 81 -12.14 -1.19 2.63
CA VAL A 81 -11.95 -0.39 1.40
C VAL A 81 -13.29 0.04 0.83
N ALA A 82 -14.26 -0.88 0.72
CA ALA A 82 -15.60 -0.58 0.22
C ALA A 82 -16.35 0.42 1.10
N ALA A 83 -16.23 0.31 2.42
CA ALA A 83 -16.84 1.26 3.35
C ALA A 83 -16.32 2.69 3.15
N VAL A 84 -15.00 2.86 2.96
CA VAL A 84 -14.41 4.17 2.67
C VAL A 84 -14.83 4.67 1.29
N CYS A 85 -14.77 3.82 0.26
CA CYS A 85 -15.20 4.18 -1.09
C CYS A 85 -16.66 4.63 -1.13
N GLY A 86 -17.57 3.91 -0.48
CA GLY A 86 -18.99 4.27 -0.40
C GLY A 86 -19.22 5.57 0.35
N LYS A 87 -18.54 5.79 1.48
CA LYS A 87 -18.66 7.00 2.31
C LYS A 87 -18.20 8.27 1.58
N PHE A 88 -17.15 8.17 0.77
CA PHE A 88 -16.53 9.31 0.09
C PHE A 88 -16.75 9.33 -1.42
N SER A 89 -17.62 8.45 -1.93
CA SER A 89 -17.97 8.32 -3.34
C SER A 89 -16.75 8.13 -4.27
N ILE A 90 -15.77 7.32 -3.83
CA ILE A 90 -14.58 6.99 -4.62
C ILE A 90 -14.87 5.78 -5.51
N SER A 91 -14.58 5.91 -6.82
CA SER A 91 -14.66 4.80 -7.77
C SER A 91 -13.53 3.80 -7.56
N VAL A 92 -13.78 2.51 -7.81
CA VAL A 92 -12.75 1.46 -7.76
C VAL A 92 -11.56 1.75 -8.67
N LYS A 93 -11.77 2.49 -9.77
CA LYS A 93 -10.71 2.89 -10.71
C LYS A 93 -9.72 3.90 -10.13
N ASP A 94 -10.13 4.59 -9.07
CA ASP A 94 -9.38 5.60 -8.33
C ASP A 94 -8.85 5.05 -6.99
N VAL A 95 -8.94 3.74 -6.78
CA VAL A 95 -8.31 3.05 -5.66
C VAL A 95 -6.89 2.62 -6.05
N ILE A 96 -5.94 2.85 -5.16
CA ILE A 96 -4.55 2.39 -5.25
C ILE A 96 -4.27 1.50 -4.04
N VAL A 97 -3.98 0.23 -4.28
CA VAL A 97 -3.69 -0.75 -3.21
C VAL A 97 -2.19 -0.98 -3.12
N ILE A 98 -1.63 -0.83 -1.92
CA ILE A 98 -0.22 -1.11 -1.62
C ILE A 98 -0.16 -2.40 -0.81
N HIS A 99 0.59 -3.38 -1.30
CA HIS A 99 0.62 -4.72 -0.71
C HIS A 99 1.97 -5.42 -0.96
N ASP A 100 2.23 -6.48 -0.20
CA ASP A 100 3.37 -7.37 -0.38
C ASP A 100 3.20 -8.30 -1.59
N GLU A 101 4.30 -8.64 -2.23
CA GLU A 101 4.34 -9.43 -3.44
C GLU A 101 5.42 -10.51 -3.36
N LEU A 102 4.99 -11.77 -3.37
CA LEU A 102 5.88 -12.93 -3.29
C LEU A 102 6.67 -13.13 -4.58
N ASP A 103 6.10 -12.79 -5.73
CA ASP A 103 6.73 -13.04 -7.03
C ASP A 103 7.81 -11.99 -7.39
N LEU A 104 7.99 -10.96 -6.57
CA LEU A 104 9.02 -9.95 -6.73
C LEU A 104 10.07 -10.12 -5.64
N PRO A 105 11.36 -10.17 -5.98
CA PRO A 105 12.42 -10.20 -4.98
C PRO A 105 12.41 -8.90 -4.17
N GLN A 106 12.95 -8.95 -2.96
CA GLN A 106 13.09 -7.77 -2.11
C GLN A 106 13.90 -6.68 -2.83
N GLY A 107 13.50 -5.42 -2.62
CA GLY A 107 14.11 -4.27 -3.30
C GLY A 107 13.49 -3.98 -4.67
N LYS A 108 12.64 -4.86 -5.22
CA LYS A 108 11.91 -4.61 -6.45
C LYS A 108 10.45 -4.28 -6.17
N MET A 109 9.89 -3.35 -6.93
CA MET A 109 8.47 -3.02 -6.88
C MET A 109 7.89 -2.83 -8.28
N LYS A 110 6.58 -2.98 -8.41
CA LYS A 110 5.87 -2.74 -9.67
C LYS A 110 4.58 -1.96 -9.47
N PHE A 111 4.28 -1.09 -10.42
CA PHE A 111 3.01 -0.34 -10.46
C PHE A 111 2.15 -0.78 -11.65
N LYS A 112 0.96 -1.32 -11.38
CA LYS A 112 0.07 -1.89 -12.41
C LYS A 112 -1.40 -1.63 -12.10
N ARG A 113 -2.23 -1.54 -13.15
CA ARG A 113 -3.70 -1.57 -13.06
C ARG A 113 -4.22 -2.98 -13.27
N GLY A 114 -5.25 -3.38 -12.51
CA GLY A 114 -5.92 -4.65 -12.77
C GLY A 114 -5.11 -5.89 -12.38
N GLY A 115 -5.56 -7.05 -12.87
CA GLY A 115 -4.88 -8.34 -12.76
C GLY A 115 -5.44 -9.27 -11.68
N GLY A 116 -4.90 -10.50 -11.61
CA GLY A 116 -5.27 -11.49 -10.60
C GLY A 116 -4.74 -11.15 -9.20
N ASN A 117 -5.21 -11.84 -8.16
CA ASN A 117 -4.75 -11.63 -6.78
C ASN A 117 -3.48 -12.41 -6.41
N ASN A 118 -2.98 -13.31 -7.27
CA ASN A 118 -1.81 -14.17 -7.02
C ASN A 118 -1.84 -14.88 -5.65
N GLY A 119 -3.03 -15.24 -5.16
CA GLY A 119 -3.21 -15.87 -3.85
C GLY A 119 -3.18 -14.91 -2.65
N HIS A 120 -2.97 -13.61 -2.87
CA HIS A 120 -3.00 -12.60 -1.82
C HIS A 120 -4.45 -12.35 -1.35
N ARG A 121 -4.74 -12.70 -0.09
CA ARG A 121 -6.11 -12.69 0.47
C ARG A 121 -6.74 -11.31 0.56
N GLY A 122 -5.96 -10.26 0.82
CA GLY A 122 -6.47 -8.88 0.80
C GLY A 122 -6.93 -8.41 -0.58
N LEU A 123 -6.13 -8.66 -1.62
CA LEU A 123 -6.54 -8.41 -3.01
C LEU A 123 -7.77 -9.21 -3.42
N GLN A 124 -7.83 -10.49 -3.04
CA GLN A 124 -9.01 -11.33 -3.25
C GLN A 124 -10.26 -10.69 -2.63
N SER A 125 -10.18 -10.31 -1.35
CA SER A 125 -11.27 -9.67 -0.62
C SER A 125 -11.74 -8.37 -1.30
N ILE A 126 -10.80 -7.51 -1.72
CA ILE A 126 -11.15 -6.25 -2.42
C ILE A 126 -11.84 -6.54 -3.75
N GLN A 127 -11.34 -7.49 -4.54
CA GLN A 127 -11.95 -7.86 -5.82
C GLN A 127 -13.38 -8.37 -5.65
N GLU A 128 -13.62 -9.21 -4.64
CA GLU A 128 -14.92 -9.80 -4.35
C GLU A 128 -15.91 -8.72 -3.86
N VAL A 129 -15.53 -7.90 -2.88
CA VAL A 129 -16.43 -6.89 -2.29
C VAL A 129 -16.68 -5.73 -3.25
N MET A 130 -15.67 -5.28 -3.99
CA MET A 130 -15.81 -4.18 -4.96
C MET A 130 -16.35 -4.64 -6.32
N ASN A 131 -16.53 -5.96 -6.51
CA ASN A 131 -16.92 -6.59 -7.77
C ASN A 131 -16.10 -6.10 -8.98
N SER A 132 -14.81 -5.86 -8.79
CA SER A 132 -13.93 -5.34 -9.84
C SER A 132 -12.45 -5.50 -9.51
N PRO A 133 -11.62 -5.90 -10.47
CA PRO A 133 -10.17 -5.91 -10.32
C PRO A 133 -9.50 -4.58 -10.71
N GLU A 134 -10.24 -3.59 -11.23
CA GLU A 134 -9.73 -2.43 -12.01
C GLU A 134 -9.02 -1.32 -11.20
N PHE A 135 -8.72 -1.58 -9.93
CA PHE A 135 -7.90 -0.71 -9.10
C PHE A 135 -6.41 -0.79 -9.47
N LEU A 136 -5.66 0.24 -9.09
CA LEU A 136 -4.21 0.31 -9.23
C LEU A 136 -3.52 -0.43 -8.08
N ARG A 137 -2.33 -0.97 -8.33
CA ARG A 137 -1.57 -1.77 -7.36
C ARG A 137 -0.12 -1.38 -7.37
N ILE A 138 0.40 -1.12 -6.18
CA ILE A 138 1.82 -0.96 -5.90
C ILE A 138 2.25 -2.25 -5.21
N ARG A 139 2.94 -3.10 -5.96
CA ARG A 139 3.41 -4.42 -5.55
C ARG A 139 4.81 -4.25 -4.96
N ILE A 140 4.96 -4.50 -3.66
CA ILE A 140 6.25 -4.39 -2.96
C ILE A 140 6.83 -5.80 -2.81
N GLY A 141 7.96 -6.06 -3.46
CA GLY A 141 8.59 -7.37 -3.43
C GLY A 141 9.07 -7.74 -2.04
N ILE A 142 8.62 -8.90 -1.56
CA ILE A 142 9.07 -9.50 -0.31
C ILE A 142 9.87 -10.78 -0.55
N GLY A 143 9.93 -11.28 -1.79
CA GLY A 143 10.51 -12.58 -2.12
C GLY A 143 9.55 -13.74 -1.83
N ARG A 144 9.97 -14.95 -2.18
CA ARG A 144 9.18 -16.17 -2.00
C ARG A 144 10.03 -17.19 -1.24
N PRO A 145 9.47 -17.91 -0.26
CA PRO A 145 10.18 -19.01 0.40
C PRO A 145 10.40 -20.15 -0.59
N GLU A 146 11.37 -21.03 -0.29
CA GLU A 146 11.72 -22.16 -1.15
C GLU A 146 10.53 -23.10 -1.37
N PHE A 147 9.75 -23.36 -0.33
CA PHE A 147 8.59 -24.25 -0.39
C PHE A 147 7.28 -23.48 -0.29
N SER A 148 6.33 -23.82 -1.18
CA SER A 148 5.00 -23.20 -1.21
C SER A 148 4.19 -23.39 0.08
N SER A 149 4.44 -24.47 0.82
CA SER A 149 3.83 -24.75 2.12
C SER A 149 4.19 -23.71 3.19
N GLN A 150 5.34 -23.04 3.05
CA GLN A 150 5.84 -22.06 4.01
C GLN A 150 5.30 -20.65 3.78
N VAL A 151 4.59 -20.41 2.67
CA VAL A 151 4.15 -19.06 2.28
C VAL A 151 3.34 -18.37 3.37
N LYS A 152 2.44 -19.09 4.05
CA LYS A 152 1.60 -18.52 5.10
C LYS A 152 2.42 -17.99 6.27
N ASP A 153 3.41 -18.77 6.70
CA ASP A 153 4.26 -18.39 7.83
C ASP A 153 5.25 -17.30 7.41
N TYR A 154 5.82 -17.43 6.21
CA TYR A 154 6.77 -16.47 5.65
C TYR A 154 6.24 -15.04 5.57
N VAL A 155 4.97 -14.85 5.17
CA VAL A 155 4.38 -13.50 5.12
C VAL A 155 4.13 -12.92 6.52
N LEU A 156 3.95 -13.77 7.53
CA LEU A 156 3.73 -13.38 8.93
C LEU A 156 5.03 -13.28 9.74
N GLU A 157 6.17 -13.61 9.16
CA GLU A 157 7.48 -13.38 9.76
C GLU A 157 7.86 -11.89 9.70
N GLU A 158 8.62 -11.45 10.69
CA GLU A 158 9.18 -10.11 10.73
C GLU A 158 10.33 -9.94 9.73
N PHE A 159 10.46 -8.74 9.17
CA PHE A 159 11.67 -8.37 8.44
C PHE A 159 12.86 -8.28 9.40
N CYS A 160 14.00 -8.85 9.02
CA CYS A 160 15.24 -8.63 9.75
C CYS A 160 15.73 -7.18 9.59
N PRO A 161 16.68 -6.70 10.42
CA PRO A 161 17.14 -5.30 10.37
C PRO A 161 17.66 -4.85 9.00
N LYS A 162 18.30 -5.75 8.25
CA LYS A 162 18.78 -5.49 6.89
C LYS A 162 17.61 -5.27 5.93
N GLU A 163 16.63 -6.16 5.99
CA GLU A 163 15.40 -6.08 5.19
C GLU A 163 14.60 -4.80 5.49
N LEU A 164 14.49 -4.40 6.76
CA LEU A 164 13.79 -3.17 7.16
C LEU A 164 14.39 -1.90 6.54
N LYS A 165 15.72 -1.83 6.40
CA LYS A 165 16.38 -0.72 5.70
C LYS A 165 15.98 -0.68 4.23
N THR A 166 15.96 -1.84 3.56
CA THR A 166 15.48 -1.94 2.17
C THR A 166 14.01 -1.53 2.07
N VAL A 167 13.15 -2.03 2.95
CA VAL A 167 11.72 -1.68 3.00
C VAL A 167 11.53 -0.18 3.18
N LYS A 168 12.29 0.46 4.07
CA LYS A 168 12.24 1.92 4.25
C LYS A 168 12.57 2.67 2.95
N GLN A 169 13.62 2.26 2.23
CA GLN A 169 13.93 2.88 0.94
C GLN A 169 12.81 2.67 -0.08
N MET A 170 12.19 1.49 -0.08
CA MET A 170 11.06 1.17 -0.94
C MET A 170 9.82 2.01 -0.61
N THR A 171 9.46 2.19 0.67
CA THR A 171 8.31 3.01 1.07
C THR A 171 8.52 4.47 0.68
N GLU A 172 9.72 5.02 0.86
CA GLU A 172 10.08 6.36 0.41
C GLU A 172 9.97 6.49 -1.12
N ALA A 173 10.41 5.48 -1.87
CA ALA A 173 10.28 5.45 -3.32
C ALA A 173 8.82 5.33 -3.77
N VAL A 174 7.99 4.55 -3.08
CA VAL A 174 6.54 4.50 -3.33
C VAL A 174 5.91 5.88 -3.16
N ILE A 175 6.23 6.61 -2.09
CA ILE A 175 5.69 7.96 -1.86
C ILE A 175 6.12 8.93 -2.97
N LYS A 176 7.39 8.87 -3.41
CA LYS A 176 7.88 9.66 -4.56
C LYS A 176 7.13 9.28 -5.84
N GLY A 177 6.92 7.99 -6.09
CA GLY A 177 6.19 7.51 -7.26
C GLY A 177 4.71 7.90 -7.24
N LEU A 178 4.07 7.99 -6.07
CA LEU A 178 2.73 8.55 -5.92
C LEU A 178 2.70 10.05 -6.28
N ASP A 179 3.69 10.84 -5.86
CA ASP A 179 3.82 12.24 -6.29
C ASP A 179 3.95 12.35 -7.82
N VAL A 180 4.80 11.50 -8.43
CA VAL A 180 4.91 11.42 -9.90
C VAL A 180 3.58 11.05 -10.55
N PHE A 181 2.86 10.08 -10.00
CA PHE A 181 1.55 9.63 -10.51
C PHE A 181 0.54 10.77 -10.54
N PHE A 182 0.40 11.50 -9.43
CA PHE A 182 -0.59 12.58 -9.34
C PHE A 182 -0.19 13.83 -10.13
N ARG A 183 1.11 14.05 -10.41
CA ARG A 183 1.58 15.16 -11.29
C ARG A 183 1.56 14.82 -12.77
N ARG A 184 1.99 13.61 -13.14
CA ARG A 184 2.38 13.25 -14.52
C ARG A 184 1.64 12.03 -15.08
N GLY A 185 0.80 11.38 -14.28
CA GLY A 185 0.01 10.22 -14.68
C GLY A 185 0.74 8.89 -14.54
N GLN A 186 0.06 7.81 -14.96
CA GLN A 186 0.47 6.43 -14.72
C GLN A 186 1.78 6.05 -15.40
N GLY A 187 2.00 6.43 -16.67
CA GLY A 187 3.18 6.03 -17.44
C GLY A 187 4.50 6.39 -16.75
N PRO A 188 4.74 7.69 -16.43
CA PRO A 188 5.95 8.12 -15.73
C PRO A 188 6.12 7.49 -14.34
N ALA A 189 5.02 7.31 -13.59
CA ALA A 189 5.06 6.68 -12.27
C ALA A 189 5.43 5.19 -12.35
N THR A 190 4.87 4.47 -13.32
CA THR A 190 5.22 3.07 -13.59
C THR A 190 6.68 2.94 -13.99
N GLN A 191 7.19 3.82 -14.86
CA GLN A 191 8.60 3.81 -15.22
C GLN A 191 9.47 4.03 -13.97
N PHE A 192 9.19 5.06 -13.18
CA PHE A 192 9.94 5.38 -11.96
C PHE A 192 9.97 4.21 -10.96
N MET A 193 8.82 3.63 -10.63
CA MET A 193 8.74 2.55 -9.64
C MET A 193 9.39 1.26 -10.15
N ASN A 194 9.21 0.92 -11.43
CA ASN A 194 9.75 -0.32 -11.98
C ASN A 194 11.27 -0.30 -12.12
N THR A 195 11.89 0.87 -12.26
CA THR A 195 13.35 1.04 -12.35
C THR A 195 14.01 1.37 -11.02
N PHE A 196 13.25 1.41 -9.92
CA PHE A 196 13.83 1.64 -8.60
C PHE A 196 14.76 0.50 -8.21
N GLU A 197 15.90 0.86 -7.62
CA GLU A 197 16.83 -0.05 -6.96
C GLU A 197 17.21 0.55 -5.61
N PRO A 198 17.22 -0.27 -4.54
CA PRO A 198 17.68 0.20 -3.25
C PRO A 198 19.19 0.43 -3.29
N ASP A 199 19.64 1.44 -2.56
CA ASP A 199 21.06 1.72 -2.33
C ASP A 199 21.62 0.69 -1.34
N GLU A 200 22.42 -0.25 -1.86
CA GLU A 200 23.07 -1.30 -1.07
C GLU A 200 24.06 -0.76 -0.03
N SER A 201 24.61 0.45 -0.23
CA SER A 201 25.54 1.05 0.75
C SER A 201 24.85 1.50 2.04
N LEU A 202 23.52 1.66 2.01
CA LEU A 202 22.70 2.07 3.15
C LEU A 202 22.01 0.90 3.86
N ILE A 203 22.31 -0.35 3.46
CA ILE A 203 21.68 -1.60 3.94
C ILE A 203 22.64 -2.38 4.84
#